data_AF-A0A7K1KLW9-F1
#
_entry.id   AF-A0A7K1KLW9-F1
#
_cell.length_a   1.000
_cell.length_b   1.000
_cell.length_c   1.000
_cell.angle_alpha   90.00
_cell.angle_beta   90.00
_cell.angle_gamma   90.00
#
_symmetry.space_group_name_H-M   'P 1'
#
loop_
_entity.id
_entity.type
_entity.pdbx_description
1 polymer ?
#
loop_
_entity_poly.entity_id
_entity_poly.type
_entity_poly.pdbx_seq_one_letter_code
_entity_poly.pdbx_strand_id
1 'polypeptide(L)'
;MLGTLLLIGMLVCGFLNVTPWILIPGAVVAGFLGMHYPPGKAAAARERGLYWKGVFGSMPLQAVFLAILFGVGWGISALIG
;
A
#
# COMPACT_ATOMS: atom_id res chain seq x y z
N MET A 1 0.08 -12.94 -2.59
CA MET A 1 -1.36 -12.76 -2.36
C MET A 1 -1.67 -11.62 -1.38
N LEU A 2 -0.93 -11.46 -0.28
CA LEU A 2 -1.14 -10.34 0.67
C LEU A 2 -1.11 -8.94 0.04
N GLY A 3 -0.19 -8.66 -0.88
CA GLY A 3 -0.15 -7.38 -1.61
C GLY A 3 -1.45 -7.15 -2.39
N THR A 4 -1.92 -8.14 -3.14
CA THR A 4 -3.19 -8.07 -3.88
C THR A 4 -4.38 -7.81 -2.96
N LEU A 5 -4.44 -8.48 -1.80
CA LEU A 5 -5.49 -8.28 -0.80
C LEU A 5 -5.48 -6.84 -0.26
N LEU A 6 -4.31 -6.25 -0.04
CA LEU A 6 -4.19 -4.85 0.36
C LEU A 6 -4.72 -3.90 -0.73
N LEU A 7 -4.41 -4.16 -2.00
CA LEU A 7 -4.88 -3.33 -3.12
C LEU A 7 -6.42 -3.39 -3.24
N ILE A 8 -7.00 -4.59 -3.19
CA ILE A 8 -8.45 -4.78 -3.22
C ILE A 8 -9.09 -4.12 -1.99
N GLY A 9 -8.52 -4.33 -0.80
CA GLY A 9 -9.00 -3.73 0.44
C GLY A 9 -9.03 -2.21 0.38
N MET A 10 -8.03 -1.57 -0.23
CA MET A 10 -7.99 -0.12 -0.38
C MET A 10 -9.07 0.39 -1.34
N LEU A 11 -9.33 -0.33 -2.42
CA LEU A 11 -10.43 -0.01 -3.34
C LEU A 11 -11.79 -0.12 -2.63
N VAL A 12 -12.01 -1.18 -1.85
CA VAL A 12 -13.22 -1.34 -1.03
C VAL A 12 -13.35 -0.23 0.02
N CYS A 13 -12.26 0.16 0.67
CA CYS A 13 -12.26 1.28 1.62
C CYS A 13 -12.67 2.61 0.94
N GLY A 14 -12.18 2.85 -0.27
CA GLY A 14 -12.60 3.98 -1.09
C GLY A 14 -14.09 3.94 -1.42
N PHE A 15 -14.57 2.78 -1.89
CA PHE A 15 -15.99 2.58 -2.21
C PHE A 15 -16.91 2.78 -1.00
N LEU A 16 -16.50 2.32 0.17
CA LEU A 16 -17.24 2.51 1.42
C LEU A 16 -17.06 3.90 2.05
N ASN A 17 -16.37 4.83 1.37
CA ASN A 17 -16.13 6.19 1.87
C ASN A 17 -15.45 6.21 3.25
N VAL A 18 -14.60 5.22 3.54
CA VAL A 18 -13.82 5.18 4.78
C VAL A 18 -12.89 6.39 4.85
N THR A 19 -12.52 6.84 6.04
CA THR A 19 -11.65 8.00 6.18
C THR A 19 -10.33 7.87 5.37
N PRO A 20 -9.91 8.90 4.62
CA PRO A 20 -8.65 8.87 3.84
C PRO A 20 -7.40 8.65 4.68
N TRP A 21 -7.47 8.85 6.01
CA TRP A 21 -6.38 8.56 6.94
C TRP A 21 -5.92 7.10 6.89
N ILE A 22 -6.73 6.18 6.37
CA ILE A 22 -6.36 4.76 6.15
C ILE A 22 -5.19 4.59 5.15
N LEU A 23 -4.93 5.59 4.31
CA LEU A 23 -3.83 5.58 3.34
C LEU A 23 -2.46 5.52 4.02
N ILE A 24 -2.31 6.14 5.19
CA ILE A 24 -1.06 6.16 5.95
C ILE A 24 -0.67 4.76 6.43
N PRO A 25 -1.47 4.06 7.25
CA PRO A 25 -1.15 2.69 7.65
C PRO A 25 -1.12 1.74 6.43
N GLY A 26 -1.96 1.97 5.42
CA GLY A 26 -1.91 1.22 4.16
C GLY A 26 -0.55 1.31 3.46
N ALA A 27 0.02 2.51 3.35
CA ALA A 27 1.33 2.73 2.72
C ALA A 27 2.47 2.10 3.50
N VAL A 28 2.40 2.10 4.84
CA VAL A 28 3.36 1.41 5.70
C VAL A 28 3.32 -0.10 5.44
N VAL A 29 2.12 -0.69 5.40
CA VAL A 29 1.94 -2.12 5.13
C VAL A 29 2.40 -2.46 3.70
N ALA A 30 2.08 -1.64 2.71
CA ALA A 30 2.52 -1.83 1.33
C ALA A 30 4.06 -1.77 1.20
N GLY A 31 4.70 -0.80 1.84
CA GLY A 31 6.16 -0.67 1.86
C GLY A 31 6.82 -1.87 2.54
N PHE A 32 6.24 -2.35 3.65
CA PHE A 32 6.70 -3.56 4.33
C PHE A 32 6.57 -4.80 3.44
N LEU A 33 5.41 -5.01 2.82
CA LEU A 33 5.18 -6.14 1.92
C LEU A 33 6.11 -6.06 0.70
N GLY A 34 6.30 -4.88 0.11
CA GLY A 34 7.20 -4.67 -1.02
C GLY A 34 8.68 -4.95 -0.71
N MET A 35 9.09 -4.89 0.56
CA MET A 35 10.43 -5.28 1.00
C MET A 35 10.57 -6.80 1.18
N HIS A 36 9.50 -7.50 1.54
CA HIS A 36 9.49 -8.94 1.78
C HIS A 36 9.19 -9.80 0.55
N TYR A 37 8.75 -9.17 -0.54
CA TYR A 37 8.53 -9.83 -1.82
C TYR A 37 9.49 -9.30 -2.91
N PRO A 38 10.19 -10.17 -3.66
CA PRO A 38 10.24 -11.64 -3.53
C PRO A 38 11.00 -12.12 -2.27
N PRO A 39 10.82 -13.40 -1.85
CA PRO A 39 11.54 -13.98 -0.73
C PRO A 39 13.07 -13.80 -0.85
N GLY A 40 13.75 -13.52 0.26
CA GLY A 40 15.19 -13.27 0.29
C GLY A 40 15.61 -11.82 0.07
N LYS A 41 14.75 -10.97 -0.52
CA LYS A 41 15.03 -9.53 -0.70
C LYS A 41 15.24 -8.80 0.64
N ALA A 42 14.38 -9.09 1.62
CA ALA A 42 14.48 -8.51 2.97
C ALA A 42 15.78 -8.90 3.69
N ALA A 43 16.16 -10.18 3.61
CA ALA A 43 17.40 -10.69 4.21
C ALA A 43 18.63 -10.03 3.57
N ALA A 44 18.71 -10.01 2.23
CA ALA A 44 19.80 -9.38 1.51
C ALA A 44 19.90 -7.86 1.79
N ALA A 45 18.77 -7.16 1.94
CA ALA A 45 18.78 -5.74 2.30
C ALA A 45 19.19 -5.49 3.75
N ARG A 46 18.85 -6.42 4.67
CA ARG A 46 19.25 -6.34 6.08
C ARG A 46 20.76 -6.55 6.23
N GLU A 47 21.34 -7.52 5.54
CA GLU A 47 22.79 -7.75 5.51
C GLU A 47 23.57 -6.53 5.00
N ARG A 48 22.97 -5.76 4.09
CA ARG A 48 23.56 -4.52 3.54
C ARG A 48 23.25 -3.26 4.35
N GLY A 49 22.51 -3.37 5.46
CA GLY A 49 22.07 -2.20 6.25
C GLY A 49 21.08 -1.29 5.53
N LEU A 50 20.48 -1.74 4.43
CA LEU A 50 19.59 -0.95 3.56
C LEU A 50 18.11 -1.20 3.82
N TYR A 51 17.77 -2.13 4.71
CA TYR A 51 16.40 -2.59 4.93
C TYR A 51 15.42 -1.42 5.21
N TRP A 52 15.65 -0.64 6.26
CA TRP A 52 14.76 0.45 6.63
C TRP A 52 14.76 1.59 5.60
N LYS A 53 15.92 1.87 4.98
CA LYS A 53 16.02 2.85 3.90
C LYS A 53 15.16 2.44 2.69
N GLY A 54 15.12 1.15 2.37
CA GLY A 54 14.25 0.60 1.32
C GLY A 54 12.77 0.69 1.68
N VAL A 55 12.39 0.31 2.90
CA VAL A 55 11.00 0.38 3.37
C VAL A 55 10.51 1.83 3.34
N PHE A 56 11.17 2.75 4.06
CA PHE A 56 10.76 4.16 4.14
C PHE A 56 10.89 4.90 2.80
N GLY A 57 11.93 4.58 2.01
CA GLY A 57 12.10 5.18 0.68
C GLY A 57 10.98 4.80 -0.29
N SER A 58 10.36 3.64 -0.12
CA SER A 58 9.23 3.22 -0.97
C SER A 58 7.87 3.77 -0.51
N MET A 59 7.72 4.17 0.76
CA MET A 59 6.43 4.57 1.33
C MET A 59 5.73 5.71 0.58
N PRO A 60 6.40 6.80 0.15
CA PRO A 60 5.73 7.88 -0.59
C PRO A 60 5.07 7.38 -1.88
N LEU A 61 5.78 6.53 -2.63
CA LEU A 61 5.25 5.95 -3.86
C LEU A 61 4.07 5.00 -3.57
N GLN A 62 4.17 4.22 -2.49
CA GLN A 62 3.06 3.34 -2.07
C GLN A 62 1.82 4.14 -1.67
N ALA A 63 1.99 5.26 -0.97
CA ALA A 63 0.88 6.13 -0.58
C ALA A 63 0.16 6.71 -1.80
N VAL A 64 0.90 7.18 -2.81
CA VAL A 64 0.31 7.68 -4.07
C VAL A 64 -0.46 6.57 -4.78
N PHE A 65 0.12 5.36 -4.87
CA PHE A 65 -0.54 4.24 -5.54
C PHE A 65 -1.83 3.82 -4.83
N LEU A 66 -1.80 3.73 -3.50
CA LEU A 66 -2.98 3.43 -2.69
C LEU A 66 -4.03 4.55 -2.76
N ALA A 67 -3.61 5.82 -2.84
CA ALA A 67 -4.52 6.95 -2.98
C ALA A 67 -5.29 6.89 -4.31
N ILE A 68 -4.63 6.47 -5.40
CA ILE A 68 -5.30 6.24 -6.68
C ILE A 68 -6.35 5.14 -6.54
N LEU A 69 -6.01 4.00 -5.94
CA LEU A 69 -6.97 2.89 -5.76
C LEU A 69 -8.15 3.28 -4.86
N PHE A 70 -7.87 3.99 -3.77
CA PHE A 70 -8.89 4.54 -2.90
C PHE A 70 -9.81 5.50 -3.67
N GLY A 71 -9.23 6.43 -4.43
CA GLY A 71 -9.97 7.39 -5.24
C GLY A 71 -10.82 6.74 -6.34
N VAL A 72 -10.34 5.67 -6.96
CA VAL A 72 -11.13 4.87 -7.91
C VAL A 72 -12.34 4.23 -7.21
N GLY A 73 -12.15 3.60 -6.05
CA GLY A 73 -13.25 3.03 -5.27
C GLY A 73 -14.30 4.09 -4.92
N TRP A 74 -13.84 5.25 -4.43
CA TRP A 74 -14.69 6.38 -4.09
C TRP A 74 -15.47 6.90 -5.30
N GLY A 75 -14.79 7.09 -6.43
CA GLY A 75 -15.40 7.52 -7.69
C GLY A 75 -16.46 6.54 -8.21
N ILE A 76 -16.22 5.23 -8.09
CA ILE A 76 -17.24 4.22 -8.41
C ILE A 76 -18.47 4.41 -7.51
N SER A 77 -18.28 4.51 -6.18
CA SER A 77 -19.40 4.72 -5.25
C SER A 77 -20.20 5.98 -5.57
N ALA A 78 -19.55 7.07 -5.99
CA ALA A 78 -20.23 8.31 -6.36
C ALA A 78 -21.01 8.23 -7.69
N LEU A 79 -20.72 7.25 -8.55
CA LEU A 79 -21.39 7.06 -9.84
C LEU A 79 -22.58 6.11 -9.78
N ILE A 80 -22.55 5.13 -8.86
CA ILE A 80 -23.58 4.08 -8.77
C ILE A 80 -24.41 4.11 -7.48
N GLY A 81 -24.03 4.94 -6.50
CA GLY A 81 -24.75 5.19 -5.26
C GLY A 81 -25.34 6.59 -5.22
#